data_AF-X1BL97-F1
#
_entry.id   AF-X1BL97-F1
#
_cell.length_a   1.000
_cell.length_b   1.000
_cell.length_c   1.000
_cell.angle_alpha   90.00
_cell.angle_beta   90.00
_cell.angle_gamma   90.00
#
_symmetry.space_group_name_H-M   'P 1'
#
loop_
_entity.id
_entity.type
_entity.pdbx_description
1 polymer ?
#
loop_
_entity_poly.entity_id
_entity_poly.type
_entity_poly.pdbx_seq_one_letter_code
_entity_poly.pdbx_strand_id
1 'polypeptide(L)'
;MYKREPFTYTMVGRDCPYGKCTFCSWTTLYPKFRTRSPENLLDEIGILIERYKIREIFDDTGTFPSGVWLKRFCEGMVERGYNKKIIIDCNFRFDYLTEERAKMMKEAGFRLMKLGLESANQKTLDKLRKNNTVEQIKNGCKIAKDAGLDVHLTIMVGYPCEFNRYCIS
;
A
#
# COMPACT_ATOMS: atom_id res chain seq x y z
N MET A 1 10.33 8.05 1.09
CA MET A 1 11.57 8.50 1.77
C MET A 1 11.62 7.76 3.09
N TYR A 2 12.67 6.98 3.29
CA TYR A 2 12.84 6.13 4.48
C TYR A 2 13.21 7.00 5.70
N LYS A 3 12.92 6.54 6.91
CA LYS A 3 13.24 7.23 8.18
C LYS A 3 14.35 6.55 9.00
N ARG A 4 14.62 5.27 8.77
CA ARG A 4 15.63 4.47 9.50
C ARG A 4 16.51 3.71 8.52
N GLU A 5 17.81 3.81 8.71
CA GLU A 5 18.81 3.03 7.99
C GLU A 5 19.36 1.94 8.90
N PRO A 6 19.78 0.75 8.44
CA PRO A 6 19.72 0.30 7.06
C PRO A 6 18.27 0.03 6.63
N PHE A 7 17.94 0.41 5.40
CA PHE A 7 16.64 0.17 4.80
C PHE A 7 16.79 -0.81 3.63
N THR A 8 15.72 -1.54 3.31
CA THR A 8 15.68 -2.42 2.13
C THR A 8 14.27 -2.52 1.55
N TYR A 9 14.14 -3.27 0.45
CA TYR A 9 12.88 -3.62 -0.16
C TYR A 9 12.52 -5.08 0.08
N THR A 10 11.23 -5.34 0.21
CA THR A 10 10.65 -6.68 0.05
C THR A 10 9.62 -6.66 -1.07
N MET A 11 9.24 -7.84 -1.54
CA MET A 11 8.15 -8.00 -2.49
C MET A 11 7.37 -9.27 -2.16
N VAL A 12 6.25 -9.10 -1.47
CA VAL A 12 5.40 -10.22 -1.05
C VAL A 12 4.48 -10.74 -2.16
N GLY A 13 4.14 -9.89 -3.11
CA GLY A 13 3.30 -10.24 -4.24
C GLY A 13 3.72 -9.58 -5.54
N ARG A 14 3.17 -10.09 -6.62
CA ARG A 14 3.32 -9.53 -7.96
C ARG A 14 1.97 -8.99 -8.40
N ASP A 15 1.94 -7.71 -8.78
CA ASP A 15 0.75 -6.93 -9.14
C ASP A 15 -0.17 -6.59 -7.95
N CYS A 16 -1.42 -6.21 -8.26
CA CYS A 16 -2.52 -5.88 -7.37
C CYS A 16 -3.75 -6.72 -7.76
N PRO A 17 -4.54 -7.23 -6.80
CA PRO A 17 -5.74 -8.02 -7.11
C PRO A 17 -6.80 -7.24 -7.90
N TYR A 18 -6.75 -5.91 -7.88
CA TYR A 18 -7.68 -5.07 -8.63
C TYR A 18 -7.46 -5.14 -10.15
N GLY A 19 -6.19 -5.07 -10.60
CA GLY A 19 -5.76 -5.34 -11.97
C GLY A 19 -6.44 -4.60 -13.15
N LYS A 20 -7.26 -3.57 -12.89
CA LYS A 20 -8.09 -2.91 -13.93
C LYS A 20 -7.71 -1.46 -14.24
N CYS A 21 -6.76 -0.89 -13.51
CA CYS A 21 -6.28 0.47 -13.73
C CYS A 21 -5.69 0.60 -15.14
N THR A 22 -6.18 1.55 -15.93
CA THR A 22 -5.81 1.67 -17.36
C THR A 22 -4.37 2.14 -17.59
N PHE A 23 -3.76 2.77 -16.60
CA PHE A 23 -2.39 3.29 -16.64
C PHE A 23 -1.35 2.33 -16.05
N CYS A 24 -1.78 1.25 -15.40
CA CYS A 24 -0.90 0.43 -14.58
C CYS A 24 -0.11 -0.56 -15.46
N SER A 25 1.23 -0.50 -15.42
CA SER A 25 2.09 -1.43 -16.13
C SER A 25 2.18 -2.81 -15.46
N TRP A 26 1.86 -2.91 -14.16
CA TRP A 26 1.95 -4.16 -13.41
C TRP A 26 1.08 -5.27 -14.01
N THR A 27 -0.09 -4.93 -14.54
CA THR A 27 -1.02 -5.90 -15.16
C THR A 27 -0.49 -6.47 -16.48
N THR A 28 0.42 -5.74 -17.14
CA THR A 28 1.12 -6.20 -18.34
C THR A 28 2.28 -7.11 -17.97
N LEU A 29 3.05 -6.74 -16.94
CA LEU A 29 4.22 -7.51 -16.47
C LEU A 29 3.81 -8.78 -15.71
N TYR A 30 2.70 -8.72 -14.98
CA TYR A 30 2.23 -9.75 -14.05
C TYR A 30 0.70 -9.89 -14.14
N PRO A 31 0.18 -10.52 -15.21
CA PRO A 31 -1.27 -10.56 -15.50
C PRO A 31 -2.11 -11.36 -14.50
N LYS A 32 -1.47 -12.08 -13.58
CA LYS A 32 -2.13 -12.84 -12.52
C LYS A 32 -1.54 -12.44 -11.18
N PHE A 33 -2.37 -11.85 -10.32
CA PHE A 33 -1.98 -11.55 -8.96
C PHE A 33 -1.62 -12.83 -8.20
N ARG A 34 -0.43 -12.82 -7.59
CA ARG A 34 0.06 -13.92 -6.75
C ARG A 34 0.79 -13.34 -5.56
N THR A 35 0.60 -13.96 -4.41
CA THR A 35 1.24 -13.57 -3.15
C THR A 35 1.89 -14.77 -2.50
N ARG A 36 2.98 -14.52 -1.78
CA ARG A 36 3.58 -15.46 -0.84
C ARG A 36 2.70 -15.55 0.42
N SER A 37 2.89 -16.59 1.22
CA SER A 37 2.17 -16.69 2.49
C SER A 37 2.65 -15.62 3.49
N PRO A 38 1.81 -15.20 4.45
CA PRO A 38 2.22 -14.29 5.52
C PRO A 38 3.46 -14.78 6.26
N GLU A 39 3.50 -16.08 6.58
CA GLU A 39 4.60 -16.72 7.31
C GLU A 39 5.92 -16.58 6.56
N ASN A 40 5.89 -16.74 5.24
CA ASN A 40 7.10 -16.68 4.44
C ASN A 40 7.68 -15.26 4.36
N LEU A 41 6.86 -14.21 4.43
CA LEU A 41 7.36 -12.84 4.58
C LEU A 41 7.87 -12.58 6.01
N LEU A 42 7.17 -13.08 7.03
CA LEU A 42 7.58 -12.95 8.42
C LEU A 42 8.96 -13.57 8.66
N ASP A 43 9.21 -14.76 8.12
CA ASP A 43 10.51 -15.44 8.25
C ASP A 43 11.62 -14.65 7.54
N GLU A 44 11.34 -14.08 6.36
CA GLU A 44 12.26 -13.20 5.65
C GLU A 44 12.58 -11.94 6.47
N ILE A 45 11.57 -11.29 7.05
CA ILE A 45 11.76 -10.14 7.94
C ILE A 45 12.61 -10.51 9.15
N GLY A 46 12.43 -11.71 9.72
CA GLY A 46 13.28 -12.23 10.79
C GLY A 46 14.75 -12.26 10.38
N ILE A 47 15.07 -12.78 9.19
CA ILE A 47 16.44 -12.78 8.65
C ILE A 47 16.95 -11.35 8.47
N LEU A 48 16.14 -10.44 7.93
CA LEU A 48 16.51 -9.04 7.72
C LEU A 48 16.85 -8.33 9.04
N ILE A 49 16.07 -8.57 10.09
CA ILE A 49 16.32 -8.03 11.43
C ILE A 49 17.59 -8.64 12.03
N GLU A 50 17.70 -9.97 12.02
CA GLU A 50 18.72 -10.67 12.81
C GLU A 50 20.10 -10.63 12.14
N ARG A 51 20.16 -10.93 10.85
CA ARG A 51 21.42 -11.04 10.11
C ARG A 51 21.88 -9.70 9.57
N TYR A 52 20.96 -8.94 8.99
CA TYR A 52 21.29 -7.72 8.25
C TYR A 52 21.03 -6.43 9.04
N LYS A 53 20.44 -6.54 10.24
CA LYS A 53 20.13 -5.40 11.13
C LYS A 53 19.29 -4.32 10.45
N ILE A 54 18.45 -4.71 9.49
CA ILE A 54 17.54 -3.79 8.79
C ILE A 54 16.57 -3.19 9.81
N ARG A 55 16.35 -1.88 9.69
CA ARG A 55 15.47 -1.10 10.58
C ARG A 55 14.21 -0.59 9.87
N GLU A 56 14.17 -0.63 8.55
CA GLU A 56 13.01 -0.25 7.74
C GLU A 56 12.90 -1.07 6.45
N ILE A 57 11.68 -1.44 6.10
CA ILE A 57 11.36 -2.15 4.86
C ILE A 57 10.31 -1.36 4.10
N PHE A 58 10.50 -1.22 2.79
CA PHE A 58 9.42 -0.86 1.88
C PHE A 58 8.99 -2.09 1.07
N ASP A 59 7.74 -2.52 1.19
CA ASP A 59 7.21 -3.58 0.34
C ASP A 59 6.69 -3.01 -0.99
N ASP A 60 7.31 -3.46 -2.09
CA ASP A 60 7.06 -2.95 -3.44
C ASP A 60 6.04 -3.78 -4.23
N THR A 61 5.25 -4.62 -3.55
CA THR A 61 4.08 -5.23 -4.18
C THR A 61 3.15 -4.15 -4.69
N GLY A 62 2.51 -4.35 -5.86
CA GLY A 62 1.60 -3.34 -6.44
C GLY A 62 0.49 -2.91 -5.49
N THR A 63 0.05 -3.80 -4.60
CA THR A 63 -0.72 -3.47 -3.40
C THR A 63 -0.47 -4.54 -2.35
N PHE A 64 -0.11 -4.11 -1.14
CA PHE A 64 0.07 -5.02 -0.03
C PHE A 64 -1.23 -5.82 0.22
N PRO A 65 -1.16 -7.14 0.46
CA PRO A 65 -2.36 -7.97 0.49
C PRO A 65 -3.27 -7.58 1.67
N SER A 66 -4.58 -7.63 1.45
CA SER A 66 -5.61 -7.25 2.43
C SER A 66 -6.35 -8.47 3.00
N GLY A 67 -7.39 -8.24 3.82
CA GLY A 67 -8.26 -9.30 4.33
C GLY A 67 -7.56 -10.26 5.31
N VAL A 68 -7.85 -11.56 5.20
CA VAL A 68 -7.30 -12.61 6.08
C VAL A 68 -5.78 -12.65 6.04
N TRP A 69 -5.19 -12.39 4.88
CA TRP A 69 -3.74 -12.36 4.72
C TRP A 69 -3.12 -11.26 5.59
N LEU A 70 -3.67 -10.04 5.51
CA LEU A 70 -3.19 -8.89 6.28
C LEU A 70 -3.30 -9.14 7.78
N LYS A 71 -4.44 -9.70 8.21
CA LYS A 71 -4.69 -10.02 9.62
C LYS A 71 -3.61 -10.96 10.17
N ARG A 72 -3.40 -12.09 9.50
CA ARG A 72 -2.38 -13.09 9.88
C ARG A 72 -0.97 -12.50 9.89
N PHE A 73 -0.65 -11.66 8.91
CA PHE A 73 0.66 -11.00 8.87
C PHE A 73 0.85 -10.05 10.05
N CYS A 74 -0.13 -9.19 10.32
CA CYS A 74 -0.07 -8.23 11.42
C CYS A 74 0.02 -8.92 12.79
N GLU A 75 -0.80 -9.95 13.01
CA GLU A 75 -0.74 -10.79 14.22
C GLU A 75 0.66 -11.40 14.37
N GLY A 76 1.18 -12.01 13.31
CA GLY A 76 2.52 -12.61 13.31
C GLY A 76 3.67 -11.62 13.56
N MET A 77 3.55 -10.37 13.11
CA MET A 77 4.50 -9.29 13.41
C MET A 77 4.52 -8.93 14.89
N VAL A 78 3.35 -8.89 15.54
CA VAL A 78 3.20 -8.58 16.97
C VAL A 78 3.67 -9.76 17.82
N GLU A 79 3.24 -10.98 17.50
CA GLU A 79 3.63 -12.21 18.21
C GLU A 79 5.14 -12.42 18.25
N ARG A 80 5.84 -12.17 17.13
CA ARG A 80 7.30 -12.27 17.03
C ARG A 80 8.03 -11.05 17.62
N GLY A 81 7.28 -10.01 18.03
CA GLY A 81 7.82 -8.75 18.54
C GLY A 81 8.60 -7.93 17.50
N TYR A 82 8.36 -8.17 16.21
CA TYR A 82 9.04 -7.48 15.11
C TYR A 82 8.58 -6.04 14.97
N ASN A 83 7.33 -5.75 15.31
CA ASN A 83 6.77 -4.40 15.35
C ASN A 83 7.57 -3.41 16.24
N LYS A 84 8.36 -3.91 17.20
CA LYS A 84 9.26 -3.11 18.05
C LYS A 84 10.66 -2.94 17.47
N LYS A 85 11.04 -3.76 16.49
CA LYS A 85 12.40 -3.85 15.94
C LYS A 85 12.53 -3.18 14.58
N ILE A 86 11.50 -3.28 13.75
CA ILE A 86 11.50 -2.81 12.37
C ILE A 86 10.21 -2.05 12.06
N ILE A 87 10.27 -1.09 11.13
CA ILE A 87 9.08 -0.42 10.60
C ILE A 87 8.85 -0.83 9.14
N ILE A 88 7.58 -0.86 8.75
CA ILE A 88 7.17 -1.27 7.40
C ILE A 88 6.44 -0.12 6.71
N ASP A 89 6.84 0.14 5.48
CA ASP A 89 6.14 0.97 4.52
C ASP A 89 5.62 0.10 3.38
N CYS A 90 4.51 0.47 2.75
CA CYS A 90 3.98 -0.32 1.63
C CYS A 90 3.14 0.51 0.66
N ASN A 91 2.96 -0.03 -0.55
CA ASN A 91 1.89 0.39 -1.45
C ASN A 91 0.54 -0.17 -0.96
N PHE A 92 -0.51 0.65 -0.93
CA PHE A 92 -1.85 0.20 -0.55
C PHE A 92 -2.95 0.93 -1.33
N ARG A 93 -4.21 0.53 -1.12
CA ARG A 93 -5.36 1.15 -1.78
C ARG A 93 -6.37 1.72 -0.78
N PHE A 94 -7.00 2.81 -1.18
CA PHE A 94 -8.04 3.48 -0.38
C PHE A 94 -9.27 2.60 -0.15
N ASP A 95 -9.73 1.85 -1.15
CA ASP A 95 -10.87 0.95 -1.05
C ASP A 95 -10.65 -0.22 -0.08
N TYR A 96 -9.40 -0.55 0.26
CA TYR A 96 -9.07 -1.60 1.22
C TYR A 96 -8.86 -1.07 2.64
N LEU A 97 -8.74 0.25 2.81
CA LEU A 97 -8.39 0.84 4.09
C LEU A 97 -9.65 1.12 4.93
N THR A 98 -9.79 0.37 6.02
CA THR A 98 -10.80 0.59 7.06
C THR A 98 -10.11 1.01 8.36
N GLU A 99 -10.85 1.60 9.31
CA GLU A 99 -10.30 1.98 10.61
C GLU A 99 -9.68 0.80 11.36
N GLU A 100 -10.34 -0.35 11.35
CA GLU A 100 -9.84 -1.58 11.96
C GLU A 100 -8.50 -2.01 11.36
N ARG A 101 -8.41 -2.03 10.02
CA ARG A 101 -7.18 -2.40 9.32
C ARG A 101 -6.07 -1.40 9.60
N ALA A 102 -6.38 -0.10 9.60
CA ALA A 102 -5.41 0.95 9.87
C ALA A 102 -4.81 0.81 11.29
N LYS A 103 -5.64 0.57 12.30
CA LYS A 103 -5.20 0.32 13.69
C LYS A 103 -4.33 -0.92 13.79
N MET A 104 -4.77 -2.02 13.20
CA MET A 104 -4.03 -3.29 13.18
C MET A 104 -2.67 -3.16 12.47
N MET A 105 -2.62 -2.45 11.33
CA MET A 105 -1.37 -2.17 10.63
C MET A 105 -0.45 -1.31 11.48
N LYS A 106 -0.97 -0.27 12.14
CA LYS A 106 -0.16 0.56 13.03
C LYS A 106 0.49 -0.27 14.15
N GLU A 107 -0.29 -1.14 14.79
CA GLU A 107 0.18 -2.01 15.87
C GLU A 107 1.27 -3.00 15.38
N ALA A 108 1.15 -3.50 14.16
CA ALA A 108 2.13 -4.37 13.52
C ALA A 108 3.43 -3.67 13.09
N GLY A 109 3.54 -2.34 13.29
CA GLY A 109 4.74 -1.58 12.97
C GLY A 109 4.73 -0.92 11.59
N PHE A 110 3.58 -0.85 10.93
CA PHE A 110 3.47 -0.04 9.72
C PHE A 110 3.61 1.44 10.06
N ARG A 111 4.36 2.14 9.23
CA ARG A 111 4.59 3.57 9.35
C ARG A 111 3.93 4.33 8.21
N LEU A 112 4.28 4.04 6.96
CA LEU A 112 3.82 4.82 5.81
C LEU A 112 3.04 3.96 4.82
N MET A 113 1.91 4.50 4.37
CA MET A 113 1.14 3.95 3.25
C MET A 113 1.30 4.85 2.03
N LYS A 114 1.84 4.28 0.96
CA LYS A 114 1.83 4.89 -0.37
C LYS A 114 0.51 4.56 -1.04
N LEU A 115 -0.35 5.57 -1.13
CA LEU A 115 -1.72 5.49 -1.62
C LEU A 115 -1.84 6.32 -2.89
N GLY A 116 -2.30 5.73 -3.98
CA GLY A 116 -2.48 6.51 -5.20
C GLY A 116 -3.77 7.32 -5.18
N LEU A 117 -3.64 8.64 -5.14
CA LEU A 117 -4.73 9.59 -5.41
C LEU A 117 -5.00 9.63 -6.92
N GLU A 118 -3.94 9.73 -7.71
CA GLU A 118 -3.90 9.98 -9.16
C GLU A 118 -4.58 11.27 -9.62
N SER A 119 -5.85 11.50 -9.29
CA SER A 119 -6.56 12.73 -9.64
C SER A 119 -7.60 13.08 -8.59
N ALA A 120 -7.83 14.38 -8.38
CA ALA A 120 -8.92 14.89 -7.54
C ALA A 120 -10.24 15.10 -8.31
N ASN A 121 -10.27 14.75 -9.60
CA ASN A 121 -11.46 14.83 -10.45
C ASN A 121 -12.07 13.44 -10.64
N GLN A 122 -13.33 13.25 -10.24
CA GLN A 122 -14.01 11.96 -10.32
C GLN A 122 -14.06 11.41 -11.76
N LYS A 123 -14.28 12.26 -12.77
CA LYS A 123 -14.32 11.83 -14.18
C LYS A 123 -12.98 11.29 -14.65
N THR A 124 -11.88 11.86 -14.17
CA THR A 124 -10.54 11.33 -14.43
C THR A 124 -10.37 9.97 -13.74
N LEU A 125 -10.74 9.84 -12.46
CA LEU A 125 -10.66 8.58 -11.72
C LEU A 125 -11.45 7.44 -12.39
N ASP A 126 -12.65 7.76 -12.90
CA ASP A 126 -13.51 6.81 -13.60
C ASP A 126 -12.88 6.34 -14.92
N LYS A 127 -12.25 7.26 -15.66
CA LYS A 127 -11.51 6.94 -16.89
C LYS A 127 -10.24 6.13 -16.63
N LEU A 128 -9.57 6.38 -15.51
CA LEU A 128 -8.45 5.56 -15.05
C LEU A 128 -8.91 4.16 -14.58
N ARG A 129 -10.23 3.96 -14.43
CA ARG A 129 -10.83 2.76 -13.85
C ARG A 129 -10.15 2.40 -12.55
N LYS A 130 -9.97 3.36 -11.65
CA LYS A 130 -9.29 3.11 -10.36
C LYS A 130 -10.23 2.52 -9.31
N ASN A 131 -11.54 2.68 -9.50
CA ASN A 131 -12.60 2.28 -8.55
C ASN A 131 -12.43 2.92 -7.17
N ASN A 132 -12.05 4.20 -7.16
CA ASN A 132 -12.05 5.05 -5.97
C ASN A 132 -12.88 6.29 -6.25
N THR A 133 -13.59 6.77 -5.22
CA THR A 133 -14.20 8.10 -5.23
C THR A 133 -13.30 9.12 -4.55
N VAL A 134 -13.45 10.40 -4.91
CA VAL A 134 -12.76 11.50 -4.22
C VAL A 134 -13.04 11.45 -2.70
N GLU A 135 -14.25 11.07 -2.31
CA GLU A 135 -14.64 10.98 -0.90
C GLU A 135 -14.03 9.78 -0.18
N GLN A 136 -13.90 8.63 -0.85
CA GLN A 136 -13.12 7.51 -0.32
C GLN A 136 -11.66 7.88 -0.08
N ILE A 137 -11.08 8.70 -0.96
CA ILE A 137 -9.69 9.15 -0.79
C ILE A 137 -9.57 10.09 0.42
N LYS A 138 -10.46 11.08 0.55
CA LYS A 138 -10.47 11.97 1.73
C LYS A 138 -10.65 11.18 3.03
N ASN A 139 -11.63 10.28 3.07
CA ASN A 139 -11.93 9.47 4.24
C ASN A 139 -10.76 8.52 4.56
N GLY A 140 -10.16 7.88 3.56
CA GLY A 140 -9.01 7.00 3.79
C GLY A 140 -7.78 7.74 4.29
N CYS A 141 -7.51 8.97 3.81
CA CYS A 141 -6.47 9.83 4.37
C CYS A 141 -6.73 10.16 5.85
N LYS A 142 -7.99 10.46 6.20
CA LYS A 142 -8.39 10.70 7.59
C LYS A 142 -8.19 9.45 8.46
N ILE A 143 -8.66 8.29 8.01
CA ILE A 143 -8.50 7.00 8.70
C ILE A 143 -7.01 6.70 8.97
N ALA A 144 -6.16 6.85 7.95
CA ALA A 144 -4.72 6.63 8.10
C ALA A 144 -4.11 7.57 9.15
N LYS A 145 -4.43 8.87 9.07
CA LYS A 145 -3.93 9.88 10.00
C LYS A 145 -4.39 9.62 11.43
N ASP A 146 -5.67 9.31 11.62
CA ASP A 146 -6.27 9.05 12.94
C ASP A 146 -5.69 7.78 13.58
N ALA A 147 -5.27 6.80 12.78
CA ALA A 147 -4.54 5.62 13.23
C ALA A 147 -3.02 5.86 13.43
N GLY A 148 -2.51 7.06 13.14
CA GLY A 148 -1.09 7.40 13.27
C GLY A 148 -0.20 6.83 12.16
N LEU A 149 -0.76 6.56 10.98
CA LEU A 149 -0.03 6.16 9.77
C LEU A 149 0.31 7.40 8.93
N ASP A 150 1.54 7.46 8.44
CA ASP A 150 1.96 8.47 7.46
C ASP A 150 1.33 8.15 6.10
N VAL A 151 0.86 9.17 5.39
CA VAL A 151 0.26 9.02 4.05
C VAL A 151 1.19 9.63 3.01
N HIS A 152 1.56 8.84 2.00
CA HIS A 152 2.24 9.30 0.80
C HIS A 152 1.28 9.19 -0.38
N LEU A 153 0.87 10.33 -0.94
CA LEU A 153 0.00 10.36 -2.11
C LEU A 153 0.82 10.37 -3.39
N THR A 154 0.49 9.48 -4.33
CA THR A 154 0.91 9.63 -5.72
C THR A 154 -0.18 10.30 -6.53
N ILE A 155 0.21 11.25 -7.37
CA ILE A 155 -0.67 12.09 -8.17
C ILE A 155 -0.15 12.05 -9.60
N MET A 156 -1.05 11.91 -10.57
CA MET A 156 -0.75 12.07 -11.98
C MET A 156 -1.28 13.41 -12.42
N VAL A 157 -0.42 14.24 -12.98
CA VAL A 157 -0.78 15.51 -13.60
C VAL A 157 -0.47 15.36 -15.08
N GLY A 158 -1.35 15.80 -15.97
CA GLY A 158 -1.09 15.68 -17.41
C GLY A 158 -1.94 14.65 -18.13
N TYR A 159 -2.90 13.98 -17.46
CA TYR A 159 -3.66 12.93 -18.13
C TYR A 159 -4.46 13.55 -19.29
N PRO A 160 -4.52 12.94 -20.50
CA PRO A 160 -5.08 13.60 -21.69
C PRO A 160 -6.50 14.17 -21.53
N CYS A 161 -7.26 13.66 -20.55
CA CYS A 161 -8.58 14.17 -20.19
C CYS A 161 -8.60 15.42 -19.30
N GLU A 162 -7.48 15.85 -18.72
CA GLU A 162 -7.46 16.98 -17.78
C GLU A 162 -7.46 18.34 -18.49
N PHE A 163 -7.03 18.39 -19.75
CA PHE A 163 -6.94 19.64 -20.53
C PHE A 163 -8.00 19.75 -21.63
N ASN A 164 -8.70 18.66 -21.93
CA ASN A 164 -9.69 18.64 -23.00
C ASN A 164 -11.06 18.98 -22.40
N ARG A 165 -11.69 20.07 -22.86
CA ARG A 165 -12.99 20.58 -22.37
C ARG A 165 -14.10 19.51 -22.29
N TYR A 166 -13.99 18.46 -23.09
CA TYR A 166 -14.91 17.31 -23.15
C TYR A 166 -14.94 16.41 -21.91
N CYS A 167 -13.97 16.49 -20.99
CA CYS A 167 -14.00 15.72 -19.74
C CYS A 167 -14.33 16.59 -18.52
N ILE A 168 -14.53 17.90 -18.70
CA ILE A 168 -14.73 18.87 -17.60
C ILE A 168 -16.23 19.17 -17.38
N SER A 169 -17.07 19.03 -18.42
CA SER A 169 -18.54 19.22 -18.37
C SER A 169 -19.29 18.01 -17.84
#